data_AF-S4MNN6-F1
#
_entry.id   AF-S4MNN6-F1
#
_cell.length_a   1.000
_cell.length_b   1.000
_cell.length_c   1.000
_cell.angle_alpha   90.00
_cell.angle_beta   90.00
_cell.angle_gamma   90.00
#
_symmetry.space_group_name_H-M   'P 1'
#
loop_
_entity.id
_entity.type
_entity.pdbx_description
1 polymer ?
#
loop_
_entity_poly.entity_id
_entity_poly.type
_entity_poly.pdbx_seq_one_letter_code
_entity_poly.pdbx_strand_id
1 'polypeptide(L)'
;MNAAPPITTRKRSPQKNKRARICNVRLNDDEWNRLTTAARTSRKSLPAFLVRAGLAAADDSENTAAAIAGHRDLIAELFAARRHLGQVGNNLNQVARTINSGGQPAGLDAVVSAVQRAVARVQAVTDRMLEQD
;
A
#
# COMPACT_ATOMS: atom_id res chain seq x y z
N MET A 1 -13.38 16.47 -60.31
CA MET A 1 -13.58 16.36 -58.84
C MET A 1 -14.06 14.95 -58.53
N ASN A 2 -13.18 14.05 -58.10
CA ASN A 2 -13.55 12.67 -57.76
C ASN A 2 -13.86 12.59 -56.25
N ALA A 3 -15.09 12.20 -55.91
CA ALA A 3 -15.55 12.05 -54.54
C ALA A 3 -15.00 10.77 -53.91
N ALA A 4 -14.55 10.87 -52.65
CA ALA A 4 -14.04 9.74 -51.87
C ALA A 4 -15.17 8.74 -51.50
N PRO A 5 -14.86 7.42 -51.38
CA PRO A 5 -15.86 6.41 -51.09
C PRO A 5 -16.38 6.52 -49.64
N PRO A 6 -17.63 6.10 -49.38
CA PRO A 6 -18.21 6.17 -48.05
C PRO A 6 -17.52 5.22 -47.07
N ILE A 7 -17.17 5.73 -45.89
CA ILE A 7 -16.61 4.94 -44.79
C ILE A 7 -17.71 4.00 -44.27
N THR A 8 -17.71 2.74 -44.72
CA THR A 8 -18.60 1.72 -44.17
C THR A 8 -18.13 1.31 -42.79
N THR A 9 -18.81 1.77 -41.74
CA THR A 9 -18.58 1.31 -40.38
C THR A 9 -19.02 -0.15 -40.26
N ARG A 10 -18.05 -1.05 -40.08
CA ARG A 10 -18.29 -2.49 -39.92
C ARG A 10 -19.05 -2.70 -38.60
N LYS A 11 -20.36 -3.00 -38.65
CA LYS A 11 -21.15 -3.37 -37.48
C LYS A 11 -20.53 -4.62 -36.84
N ARG A 12 -20.00 -4.50 -35.62
CA ARG A 12 -19.51 -5.66 -34.85
C ARG A 12 -20.69 -6.58 -34.55
N SER A 13 -20.56 -7.86 -34.87
CA SER A 13 -21.55 -8.88 -34.55
C SER A 13 -21.85 -8.89 -33.04
N PRO A 14 -23.11 -9.12 -32.61
CA PRO A 14 -23.46 -9.14 -31.20
C PRO A 14 -22.68 -10.24 -30.48
N GLN A 15 -21.84 -9.85 -29.50
CA GLN A 15 -21.11 -10.82 -28.68
C GLN A 15 -22.11 -11.56 -27.78
N LYS A 16 -22.18 -12.90 -27.89
CA LYS A 16 -23.15 -13.76 -27.17
C LYS A 16 -23.01 -13.68 -25.64
N ASN A 17 -21.80 -13.37 -25.16
CA ASN A 17 -21.47 -13.26 -23.73
C ASN A 17 -21.00 -11.84 -23.40
N LYS A 18 -21.92 -10.88 -23.36
CA LYS A 18 -21.57 -9.50 -22.97
C LYS A 18 -21.31 -9.44 -21.46
N ARG A 19 -20.30 -8.66 -21.06
CA ARG A 19 -20.07 -8.30 -19.65
C ARG A 19 -21.19 -7.34 -19.21
N ALA A 20 -22.23 -7.87 -18.58
CA ALA A 20 -23.41 -7.10 -18.16
C ALA A 20 -23.25 -6.40 -16.79
N ARG A 21 -22.28 -6.84 -15.98
CA ARG A 21 -22.03 -6.29 -14.64
C ARG A 21 -21.03 -5.12 -14.74
N ILE A 22 -21.33 -4.04 -14.04
CA ILE A 22 -20.49 -2.85 -13.92
C ILE A 22 -19.99 -2.76 -12.48
N CYS A 23 -18.70 -2.49 -12.30
CA CYS A 23 -18.07 -2.24 -11.01
C CYS A 23 -17.37 -0.87 -11.08
N ASN A 24 -17.65 0.01 -10.11
CA ASN A 24 -17.00 1.31 -10.00
C ASN A 24 -15.86 1.23 -8.99
N VAL A 25 -14.65 1.63 -9.41
CA VAL A 25 -13.45 1.63 -8.56
C VAL A 25 -13.02 3.08 -8.35
N ARG A 26 -12.79 3.47 -7.10
CA ARG A 26 -12.21 4.76 -6.74
C ARG A 26 -10.71 4.58 -6.56
N LEU A 27 -9.93 5.46 -7.16
CA LEU A 27 -8.47 5.44 -7.11
C LEU A 27 -7.99 6.84 -6.72
N ASN A 28 -6.93 6.91 -5.93
CA ASN A 28 -6.16 8.14 -5.79
C ASN A 28 -5.20 8.32 -6.99
N ASP A 29 -4.51 9.45 -7.05
CA ASP A 29 -3.64 9.80 -8.19
C ASP A 29 -2.47 8.80 -8.38
N ASP A 30 -1.90 8.31 -7.29
CA ASP A 30 -0.79 7.35 -7.33
C ASP A 30 -1.24 5.98 -7.83
N GLU A 31 -2.36 5.48 -7.31
CA GLU A 31 -3.00 4.24 -7.75
C GLU A 31 -3.37 4.33 -9.24
N TRP A 32 -3.96 5.46 -9.66
CA TRP A 32 -4.31 5.71 -11.05
C TRP A 32 -3.09 5.64 -11.98
N ASN A 33 -2.01 6.34 -11.63
CA ASN A 33 -0.78 6.39 -12.43
C ASN A 33 -0.09 5.03 -12.53
N ARG A 34 0.00 4.31 -11.41
CA ARG A 34 0.57 2.95 -11.37
C ARG A 34 -0.22 1.99 -12.25
N LEU A 35 -1.54 1.93 -12.08
CA LEU A 35 -2.39 1.00 -12.83
C LEU A 35 -2.47 1.37 -14.32
N THR A 36 -2.49 2.65 -14.66
CA THR A 36 -2.48 3.10 -16.06
C THR A 36 -1.16 2.73 -16.75
N THR A 37 -0.03 2.89 -16.05
CA THR A 37 1.29 2.48 -16.56
C THR A 37 1.33 0.98 -16.80
N ALA A 38 0.90 0.17 -15.84
CA ALA A 38 0.86 -1.30 -15.99
C ALA A 38 -0.07 -1.75 -17.13
N ALA A 39 -1.22 -1.08 -17.30
CA ALA A 39 -2.14 -1.33 -18.40
C ALA A 39 -1.49 -1.03 -19.77
N ARG A 40 -0.78 0.11 -19.88
CA ARG A 40 -0.03 0.49 -21.10
C ARG A 40 1.05 -0.53 -21.44
N THR A 41 1.85 -0.96 -20.46
CA THR A 41 2.86 -2.02 -20.63
C THR A 41 2.23 -3.31 -21.14
N SER A 42 1.03 -3.64 -20.64
CA SER A 42 0.26 -4.81 -21.06
C SER A 42 -0.50 -4.62 -22.39
N ARG A 43 -0.38 -3.46 -23.05
CA ARG A 43 -1.14 -3.05 -24.25
C ARG A 43 -2.67 -3.20 -24.07
N LYS A 44 -3.16 -2.84 -22.89
CA LYS A 44 -4.59 -2.90 -22.51
C LYS A 44 -5.08 -1.52 -22.08
N SER A 45 -6.39 -1.28 -22.24
CA SER A 45 -7.05 -0.20 -21.52
C SER A 45 -7.05 -0.52 -20.02
N LEU A 46 -7.11 0.51 -19.17
CA LEU A 46 -7.13 0.35 -17.72
C LEU A 46 -8.24 -0.63 -17.25
N PRO A 47 -9.52 -0.52 -17.71
CA PRO A 47 -10.54 -1.49 -17.31
C PRO A 47 -10.25 -2.92 -17.77
N ALA A 48 -9.69 -3.10 -18.98
CA ALA A 48 -9.35 -4.42 -19.49
C ALA A 48 -8.18 -5.05 -18.74
N PHE A 49 -7.22 -4.24 -18.32
CA PHE A 49 -6.12 -4.64 -17.45
C PHE A 49 -6.65 -5.07 -16.08
N LEU A 50 -7.45 -4.24 -15.41
CA LEU A 50 -8.01 -4.54 -14.09
C LEU A 50 -8.81 -5.83 -14.08
N VAL A 51 -9.66 -6.06 -15.09
CA VAL A 51 -10.41 -7.32 -15.17
C VAL A 51 -9.48 -8.51 -15.39
N ARG A 52 -8.45 -8.39 -16.23
CA ARG A 52 -7.53 -9.51 -16.49
C ARG A 52 -6.67 -9.83 -15.26
N ALA A 53 -6.17 -8.80 -14.57
CA ALA A 53 -5.40 -8.94 -13.35
C ALA A 53 -6.27 -9.54 -12.23
N GLY A 54 -7.49 -9.02 -12.04
CA GLY A 54 -8.43 -9.54 -11.04
C GLY A 54 -8.85 -10.99 -11.29
N LEU A 55 -9.06 -11.38 -12.55
CA LEU A 55 -9.34 -12.79 -12.89
C LEU A 55 -8.14 -13.69 -12.63
N ALA A 56 -6.93 -13.25 -13.00
CA ALA A 56 -5.71 -14.02 -12.72
C ALA A 56 -5.48 -14.19 -11.21
N ALA A 57 -5.73 -13.15 -10.42
CA ALA A 57 -5.65 -13.21 -8.96
C ALA A 57 -6.76 -14.09 -8.35
N ALA A 58 -7.95 -14.13 -8.96
CA ALA A 58 -9.02 -15.03 -8.53
C ALA A 58 -8.73 -16.50 -8.86
N ASP A 59 -8.05 -16.76 -9.98
CA ASP A 59 -7.60 -18.11 -10.35
C ASP A 59 -6.54 -18.62 -9.35
N ASP A 60 -5.80 -17.72 -8.68
CA ASP A 60 -4.81 -18.00 -7.63
C ASP A 60 -5.21 -17.39 -6.27
N SER A 61 -6.44 -17.70 -5.84
CA SER A 61 -7.09 -17.00 -4.73
C SER A 61 -6.40 -17.19 -3.37
N GLU A 62 -5.83 -18.38 -3.11
CA GLU A 62 -5.16 -18.66 -1.83
C GLU A 62 -3.90 -17.82 -1.66
N ASN A 63 -3.02 -17.80 -2.67
CA ASN A 63 -1.80 -16.98 -2.63
C ASN A 63 -2.13 -15.49 -2.62
N THR A 64 -3.14 -15.06 -3.39
CA THR A 64 -3.60 -13.67 -3.39
C THR A 64 -4.10 -13.26 -2.00
N ALA A 65 -4.88 -14.11 -1.33
CA ALA A 65 -5.37 -13.85 0.02
C ALA A 65 -4.21 -13.76 1.03
N ALA A 66 -3.23 -14.67 0.94
CA ALA A 66 -2.04 -14.64 1.78
C ALA A 66 -1.21 -13.37 1.58
N ALA A 67 -1.00 -12.94 0.33
CA ALA A 67 -0.27 -11.71 0.02
C ALA A 67 -0.98 -10.46 0.57
N ILE A 68 -2.31 -10.38 0.44
CA ILE A 68 -3.11 -9.28 0.99
C ILE A 68 -3.04 -9.27 2.52
N ALA A 69 -3.15 -10.44 3.16
CA ALA A 69 -3.05 -10.56 4.62
C ALA A 69 -1.68 -10.12 5.13
N GLY A 70 -0.59 -10.64 4.55
CA GLY A 70 0.77 -10.28 4.93
C GLY A 70 1.04 -8.78 4.81
N HIS A 71 0.57 -8.12 3.75
CA HIS A 71 0.71 -6.67 3.61
C HIS A 71 0.01 -5.89 4.72
N ARG A 72 -1.18 -6.34 5.16
CA ARG A 72 -1.92 -5.68 6.26
C ARG A 72 -1.25 -5.89 7.60
N ASP A 73 -0.71 -7.07 7.83
CA ASP A 73 0.04 -7.38 9.06
C ASP A 73 1.31 -6.51 9.14
N LEU A 74 2.04 -6.35 8.04
CA LEU A 74 3.20 -5.45 7.97
C LEU A 74 2.83 -4.00 8.30
N ILE A 75 1.73 -3.48 7.73
CA ILE A 75 1.25 -2.12 8.03
C ILE A 75 0.89 -2.00 9.52
N ALA A 76 0.22 -3.01 10.09
CA ALA A 76 -0.15 -3.01 11.50
C ALA A 76 1.09 -3.01 12.41
N GLU A 77 2.12 -3.80 12.08
CA GLU A 77 3.41 -3.80 12.78
C GLU A 77 4.08 -2.42 12.72
N LEU A 78 4.09 -1.77 11.56
CA LEU A 78 4.66 -0.42 11.41
C LEU A 78 3.90 0.63 12.24
N PHE A 79 2.58 0.58 12.27
CA PHE A 79 1.78 1.48 13.12
C PHE A 79 2.03 1.26 14.61
N ALA A 80 2.16 0.00 15.04
CA ALA A 80 2.50 -0.34 16.41
C ALA A 80 3.89 0.22 16.79
N ALA A 81 4.88 0.05 15.91
CA ALA A 81 6.21 0.60 16.08
C ALA A 81 6.19 2.14 16.18
N ARG A 82 5.47 2.84 15.29
CA ARG A 82 5.29 4.30 15.33
C ARG A 82 4.64 4.77 16.63
N ARG A 83 3.63 4.06 17.14
CA ARG A 83 2.97 4.40 18.41
C ARG A 83 3.94 4.29 19.59
N HIS A 84 4.75 3.24 19.63
CA HIS A 84 5.76 3.06 20.67
C HIS A 84 6.84 4.16 20.62
N LEU A 85 7.29 4.56 19.42
CA LEU A 85 8.20 5.69 19.25
C LEU A 85 7.59 7.01 19.74
N GLY A 86 6.30 7.24 19.52
CA GLY A 86 5.60 8.41 20.05
C GLY A 86 5.58 8.47 21.59
N GLN A 87 5.40 7.32 22.25
CA GLN A 87 5.48 7.23 23.72
C GLN A 87 6.88 7.54 24.24
N VAL A 88 7.90 7.04 23.54
CA VAL A 88 9.31 7.33 23.85
C VAL A 88 9.62 8.82 23.71
N GLY A 89 9.17 9.47 22.64
CA GLY A 89 9.36 10.91 22.44
C GLY A 89 8.71 11.74 23.55
N ASN A 90 7.52 11.34 24.01
CA ASN A 90 6.86 11.99 25.15
C ASN A 90 7.67 11.87 26.45
N ASN A 91 8.22 10.69 26.74
CA ASN A 91 9.04 10.48 27.94
C ASN A 91 10.35 11.29 27.89
N LEU A 92 10.99 11.36 26.72
CA LEU A 92 12.18 12.21 26.53
C LEU A 92 11.85 13.69 26.72
N ASN A 93 10.70 14.14 26.21
CA ASN A 93 10.25 15.52 26.37
C ASN A 93 9.95 15.86 27.84
N GLN A 94 9.44 14.89 28.61
CA GLN A 94 9.26 15.04 30.06
C GLN A 94 10.61 15.19 30.78
N VAL A 95 11.58 14.32 30.48
CA VAL A 95 12.94 14.41 31.04
C VAL A 95 13.59 15.75 30.72
N ALA A 96 13.53 16.19 29.46
CA ALA A 96 14.07 17.47 29.03
C ALA A 96 13.42 18.64 29.77
N ARG A 97 12.10 18.60 29.97
CA ARG A 97 11.38 19.61 30.74
C ARG A 97 11.81 19.63 32.20
N THR A 98 12.00 18.48 32.85
CA THR A 98 12.48 18.39 34.23
C THR A 98 13.89 18.97 34.39
N ILE A 99 14.80 18.63 33.49
CA ILE A 99 16.17 19.17 33.49
C ILE A 99 16.15 20.69 33.25
N ASN A 100 15.38 21.16 32.26
CA ASN A 100 15.27 22.59 31.95
C ASN A 100 14.64 23.39 33.12
N SER A 101 13.86 22.75 33.98
CA SER A 101 13.35 23.34 35.23
C SER A 101 14.33 23.27 36.41
N GLY A 102 15.57 22.80 36.21
CA GLY A 102 16.59 22.66 37.25
C GLY A 102 16.36 21.47 38.20
N GLY A 103 15.45 20.56 37.86
CA GLY A 103 15.16 19.36 38.64
C GLY A 103 15.98 18.15 38.17
N GLN A 104 16.20 17.19 39.07
CA GLN A 104 16.85 15.92 38.73
C GLN A 104 15.80 14.89 38.30
N PRO A 105 15.81 14.41 37.04
CA PRO A 105 14.82 13.45 36.57
C PRO A 105 15.02 12.07 37.22
N ALA A 106 14.01 11.59 37.94
CA ALA A 106 14.00 10.22 38.46
C ALA A 106 13.64 9.23 37.33
N GLY A 107 14.40 8.12 37.21
CA GLY A 107 14.08 7.05 36.27
C GLY A 107 14.59 7.22 34.83
N LEU A 108 15.60 8.06 34.60
CA LEU A 108 16.23 8.28 33.29
C LEU A 108 16.64 6.96 32.60
N ASP A 109 17.23 6.03 33.36
CA ASP A 109 17.65 4.72 32.84
C ASP A 109 16.46 3.85 32.37
N ALA A 110 15.31 3.98 33.02
CA ALA A 110 14.10 3.28 32.62
C ALA A 110 13.53 3.84 31.31
N VAL A 111 13.62 5.16 31.12
CA VAL A 111 13.26 5.83 29.88
C VAL A 111 14.20 5.42 28.75
N VAL A 112 15.51 5.46 28.98
CA VAL A 112 16.53 5.03 28.00
C VAL A 112 16.35 3.56 27.62
N SER A 113 16.10 2.68 28.59
CA SER A 113 15.82 1.26 28.32
C SER A 113 14.55 1.06 27.50
N ALA A 114 13.50 1.86 27.74
CA ALA A 114 12.27 1.82 26.94
C ALA A 114 12.51 2.32 25.50
N VAL A 115 13.34 3.36 25.33
CA VAL A 115 13.78 3.87 24.02
C VAL A 115 14.53 2.78 23.26
N GLN A 116 15.53 2.15 23.89
CA GLN A 116 16.33 1.10 23.27
C GLN A 116 15.49 -0.09 22.82
N ARG A 117 14.52 -0.53 23.65
CA ARG A 117 13.57 -1.59 23.27
C ARG A 117 12.69 -1.19 22.09
N ALA A 118 12.25 0.07 22.01
CA ALA A 118 11.45 0.56 20.90
C ALA A 118 12.26 0.60 19.60
N VAL A 119 13.51 1.08 19.65
CA VAL A 119 14.44 1.09 18.51
C VAL A 119 14.74 -0.32 18.03
N ALA A 120 15.05 -1.26 18.94
CA ALA A 120 15.31 -2.65 18.58
C ALA A 120 14.09 -3.33 17.91
N ARG A 121 12.87 -3.03 18.36
CA ARG A 121 11.64 -3.53 17.72
C ARG A 121 11.45 -2.98 16.31
N VAL A 122 11.74 -1.70 16.11
CA VAL A 122 11.67 -1.07 14.79
C VAL A 122 12.72 -1.68 13.86
N GLN A 123 13.97 -1.83 14.33
CA GLN A 123 15.04 -2.49 13.57
C GLN A 123 14.66 -3.91 13.17
N ALA A 124 14.17 -4.73 14.10
CA ALA A 124 13.76 -6.11 13.80
C ALA A 124 12.57 -6.23 12.83
N VAL A 125 11.75 -5.18 12.68
CA VAL A 125 10.72 -5.13 11.61
C VAL A 125 11.38 -4.75 10.29
N THR A 126 12.24 -3.73 10.28
CA THR A 126 12.98 -3.31 9.08
C THR A 126 13.87 -4.42 8.52
N ASP A 127 14.56 -5.18 9.37
CA ASP A 127 15.43 -6.28 8.96
C ASP A 127 14.62 -7.42 8.31
N ARG A 128 13.47 -7.78 8.90
CA ARG A 128 12.53 -8.73 8.30
C ARG A 128 11.98 -8.27 6.95
N MET A 129 11.85 -6.95 6.73
CA MET A 129 11.42 -6.41 5.44
C MET A 129 12.54 -6.51 4.39
N LEU A 130 13.81 -6.33 4.78
CA LEU A 130 14.97 -6.44 3.90
C LEU A 130 15.31 -7.88 3.49
N GLU A 131 14.93 -8.88 4.30
CA GLU A 131 15.15 -10.31 4.01
C GLU A 131 14.08 -10.91 3.07
N GLN A 132 12.98 -10.20 2.80
CA GLN A 132 11.89 -10.65 1.92
C GLN A 132 11.93 -10.05 0.50
N ASP A 133 12.88 -9.15 0.22
CA ASP A 133 13.22 -8.63 -1.12
C ASP A 133 14.30 -9.48 -1.81
#